data_AF-A0A5C8B9A8-F1
#
_entry.id   AF-A0A5C8B9A8-F1
#
_cell.length_a   1.000
_cell.length_b   1.000
_cell.length_c   1.000
_cell.angle_alpha   90.00
_cell.angle_beta   90.00
_cell.angle_gamma   90.00
#
_symmetry.space_group_name_H-M   'P 1'
#
loop_
_entity.id
_entity.type
_entity.pdbx_description
1 polymer ?
#
loop_
_entity_poly.entity_id
_entity_poly.type
_entity_poly.pdbx_seq_one_letter_code
_entity_poly.pdbx_strand_id
1 'polypeptide(L)' 'MDACLVEGPQMETRRGAEAAVLVPVQEWRRLQSAARPSLKQLLLSDQAGSDLHVPARGKAKRRNVAPML' A
#
# COMPACT_ATOMS: atom_id res chain seq x y z
N MET A 1 9.73 -18.08 -24.25
CA MET A 1 9.45 -17.53 -22.90
C MET A 1 10.32 -16.30 -22.62
N ASP A 2 11.48 -16.17 -23.28
CA ASP A 2 12.50 -15.14 -23.01
C ASP A 2 12.13 -13.72 -23.44
N ALA A 3 11.23 -13.55 -24.42
CA ALA A 3 10.78 -12.22 -24.87
C ALA A 3 10.25 -11.37 -23.71
N CYS A 4 9.59 -11.97 -22.72
CA CYS A 4 9.11 -11.26 -21.53
C CYS A 4 10.26 -10.63 -20.69
N LEU A 5 11.44 -11.26 -20.70
CA LEU A 5 12.60 -10.78 -19.94
C LEU A 5 13.32 -9.62 -20.61
N VAL A 6 13.26 -9.52 -21.95
CA VAL A 6 14.01 -8.54 -22.75
C VAL A 6 13.12 -7.41 -23.25
N GLU A 7 11.90 -7.73 -23.66
CA GLU A 7 10.97 -6.81 -24.33
C GLU A 7 9.87 -6.29 -23.38
N GLY A 8 9.77 -6.86 -22.18
CA GLY A 8 8.80 -6.47 -21.16
C GLY A 8 7.54 -7.34 -21.16
N PRO A 9 6.50 -6.96 -20.39
CA PRO A 9 5.31 -7.79 -20.17
C PRO A 9 4.60 -8.16 -21.48
N GLN A 10 4.16 -9.42 -21.57
CA GLN A 10 3.54 -9.95 -22.78
C GLN A 10 2.07 -10.29 -22.53
N MET A 11 1.18 -9.75 -23.34
CA MET A 11 -0.26 -10.04 -23.29
C MET A 11 -0.55 -11.37 -23.99
N GLU A 12 -1.15 -12.31 -23.28
CA GLU A 12 -1.66 -13.56 -23.84
C GLU A 12 -3.16 -13.43 -24.11
N THR A 13 -3.58 -13.79 -25.33
CA THR A 13 -4.98 -13.75 -25.74
C THR A 13 -5.57 -15.14 -25.92
N ARG A 14 -6.86 -15.29 -25.61
CA ARG A 14 -7.64 -16.50 -25.86
C ARG A 14 -8.88 -16.12 -26.66
N ARG A 15 -9.00 -16.65 -27.88
CA ARG A 15 -10.11 -16.32 -28.80
C ARG A 15 -10.27 -14.81 -29.06
N GLY A 16 -9.16 -14.09 -29.18
CA GLY A 16 -9.15 -12.65 -29.42
C GLY A 16 -9.44 -11.78 -28.21
N ALA A 17 -9.64 -12.35 -27.02
CA ALA A 17 -9.77 -11.62 -25.77
C ALA A 17 -8.49 -11.71 -24.94
N GLU A 18 -8.10 -10.61 -24.29
CA GLU A 18 -7.02 -10.58 -23.29
C GLU A 18 -7.36 -11.55 -22.15
N ALA A 19 -6.46 -12.50 -21.88
CA ALA A 19 -6.71 -13.60 -20.95
C ALA A 19 -5.71 -13.65 -19.80
N ALA A 20 -4.46 -13.31 -20.06
CA ALA A 20 -3.41 -13.25 -19.05
C ALA A 20 -2.27 -12.33 -19.51
N VAL A 21 -1.41 -11.93 -18.58
CA VAL A 21 -0.16 -11.24 -18.89
C VAL A 21 1.00 -12.03 -18.28
N LEU A 22 2.01 -12.33 -19.10
CA LEU A 22 3.27 -12.87 -18.63
C LEU A 22 4.15 -11.71 -18.17
N VAL A 23 4.61 -11.77 -16.93
CA VAL A 23 5.41 -10.71 -16.29
C VAL A 23 6.64 -11.35 -15.62
N PRO A 24 7.84 -10.74 -15.67
CA PRO A 24 8.99 -11.27 -14.95
C PRO A 24 8.71 -11.33 -13.45
N VAL A 25 9.17 -12.40 -12.79
CA VAL A 25 8.85 -12.64 -11.36
C VAL A 25 9.29 -11.50 -10.45
N GLN A 26 10.39 -10.81 -10.77
CA GLN A 26 10.86 -9.66 -10.00
C GLN A 26 9.91 -8.47 -10.11
N GLU A 27 9.36 -8.24 -11.29
CA GLU A 27 8.39 -7.17 -11.54
C GLU A 27 7.06 -7.47 -10.86
N TRP A 28 6.58 -8.72 -10.94
CA TRP A 28 5.42 -9.16 -10.19
C TRP A 28 5.58 -8.94 -8.67
N ARG A 29 6.75 -9.29 -8.12
CA ARG A 29 7.04 -9.05 -6.68
C ARG A 29 7.04 -7.56 -6.33
N ARG A 30 7.53 -6.68 -7.22
CA ARG A 30 7.49 -5.22 -7.05
C ARG A 30 6.05 -4.70 -7.06
N LEU A 31 5.22 -5.15 -8.00
CA LEU A 31 3.81 -4.76 -8.07
C LEU A 31 3.05 -5.18 -6.81
N GLN A 32 3.27 -6.41 -6.33
CA GLN A 32 2.65 -6.91 -5.11
C GLN A 32 3.12 -6.16 -3.85
N SER A 33 4.38 -5.73 -3.79
CA SER A 33 4.90 -4.95 -2.66
C SER A 33 4.46 -3.48 -2.71
N ALA A 34 4.20 -2.94 -3.89
CA ALA A 34 3.62 -1.61 -4.09
C ALA A 34 2.11 -1.57 -3.81
N ALA A 35 1.41 -2.69 -3.98
CA ALA A 35 -0.01 -2.86 -3.69
C ALA A 35 -0.37 -2.87 -2.19
N ARG A 36 0.43 -2.20 -1.34
CA ARG A 36 0.11 -2.02 0.08
C ARG A 36 -1.13 -1.13 0.22
N PRO A 37 -1.93 -1.30 1.28
CA PRO A 37 -3.08 -0.43 1.52
C PRO A 37 -2.60 1.02 1.62
N SER A 38 -3.30 1.92 0.95
CA SER A 38 -3.05 3.36 1.09
C SER A 38 -3.21 3.79 2.55
N LEU A 39 -2.60 4.92 2.93
CA LEU A 39 -2.78 5.48 4.28
C LEU A 39 -4.26 5.64 4.64
N LYS A 40 -5.09 6.07 3.69
CA LYS A 40 -6.54 6.18 3.88
C LYS A 40 -7.18 4.82 4.18
N GLN A 41 -6.83 3.77 3.44
CA GLN A 41 -7.35 2.42 3.69
C GLN A 41 -6.87 1.85 5.03
N LEU A 42 -5.63 2.14 5.44
CA LEU A 42 -5.12 1.75 6.77
C LEU A 42 -5.85 2.46 7.91
N LEU A 43 -6.13 3.75 7.77
CA LEU A 43 -6.84 4.52 8.81
C LEU A 43 -8.32 4.12 8.92
N LEU A 44 -8.90 3.58 7.84
CA LEU A 44 -10.29 3.15 7.77
C LEU A 44 -10.46 1.64 7.95
N SER A 45 -9.39 0.87 8.15
CA SER A 45 -9.50 -0.58 8.33
C SER A 45 -10.08 -0.91 9.71
N ASP A 46 -11.00 -1.88 9.77
CA ASP A 46 -11.55 -2.42 11.03
C ASP A 46 -10.49 -3.05 11.94
N GLN A 47 -9.34 -3.43 11.37
CA GLN A 47 -8.15 -3.77 12.14
C GLN A 47 -7.56 -2.46 12.66
N ALA A 48 -8.02 -2.04 13.85
CA ALA A 48 -7.51 -0.85 14.51
C ALA A 48 -5.98 -0.96 14.62
N GLY A 49 -5.29 -0.03 13.98
CA GLY A 49 -3.85 -0.01 13.86
C GLY A 49 -3.19 0.02 15.23
N SER A 50 -2.65 -1.14 15.62
CA SER A 50 -1.80 -1.40 16.78
C SER A 50 -2.43 -1.12 18.15
N ASP A 51 -2.17 -2.02 19.09
CA ASP A 51 -2.36 -1.82 20.53
C ASP A 51 -1.33 -0.78 21.02
N LEU A 52 -1.58 0.48 20.66
CA LEU A 52 -0.70 1.59 21.00
C LEU A 52 -0.89 1.87 22.49
N HIS A 53 0.16 1.65 23.27
CA HIS A 53 0.15 1.93 24.71
C HIS A 53 0.02 3.45 24.94
N VAL A 54 -1.22 3.95 25.02
CA VAL A 54 -1.49 5.36 25.29
C VAL A 54 -1.34 5.61 26.79
N PRO A 55 -0.40 6.47 27.22
CA PRO A 55 -0.25 6.79 28.64
C PRO A 55 -1.47 7.57 29.15
N ALA A 56 -1.70 7.50 30.46
CA ALA A 56 -2.79 8.24 31.11
C ALA A 56 -2.77 9.74 30.74
N ARG A 57 -3.93 10.27 30.35
CA ARG A 57 -4.09 11.68 29.95
C ARG A 57 -3.80 12.62 31.12
N GLY A 58 -3.42 13.86 30.82
CA GLY A 58 -3.32 14.95 31.80
C GLY A 58 -1.95 15.14 32.46
N LYS A 59 -0.97 14.28 32.22
CA LYS A 59 0.40 14.42 32.77
C LYS A 59 1.36 15.26 31.91
N ALA A 60 0.94 15.69 30.72
CA ALA A 60 1.79 16.45 29.82
C ALA A 60 1.92 17.91 30.28
N LYS A 61 3.16 18.40 30.45
CA LYS A 61 3.44 19.83 30.66
C LYS A 61 3.03 20.59 29.39
N ARG A 62 2.00 21.43 29.49
CA ARG A 62 1.52 22.24 28.36
C ARG A 62 2.17 23.62 28.40
N ARG A 63 2.36 24.21 27.22
CA ARG A 63 2.69 25.64 27.10
C ARG A 63 1.45 26.46 27.49
N ASN A 64 1.64 27.64 28.06
CA ASN A 64 0.54 28.60 28.21
C ASN A 64 0.00 28.93 26.82
N VAL A 65 -1.31 28.77 26.64
CA VAL A 65 -2.01 29.15 25.42
C VAL A 65 -2.23 30.67 25.50
N ALA A 66 -1.72 31.40 24.50
CA ALA A 66 -2.10 32.80 24.35
C ALA A 66 -3.59 32.88 23.98
N PRO A 67 -4.35 33.82 24.54
CA PRO A 67 -5.75 33.98 24.15
C PRO A 67 -5.85 34.22 22.64
N MET A 68 -6.78 33.51 21.99
CA MET A 68 -7.16 33.81 20.62
C MET A 68 -7.94 35.13 20.64
N LEU A 69 -7.42 36.13 19.90
CA LEU A 69 -8.09 37.40 19.63
C LEU A 69 -9.28 37.19 18.67
#